data_AF-A0AB35U4Z5-F1
#
_entry.id   AF-A0AB35U4Z5-F1
#
_cell.length_a   1.000
_cell.length_b   1.000
_cell.length_c   1.000
_cell.angle_alpha   90.00
_cell.angle_beta   90.00
_cell.angle_gamma   90.00
#
_symmetry.space_group_name_H-M   'P 1'
#
loop_
_entity.id
_entity.type
_entity.pdbx_description
1 polymer ?
#
loop_
_entity_poly.entity_id
_entity_poly.type
_entity_poly.pdbx_seq_one_letter_code
_entity_poly.pdbx_strand_id
1 'polypeptide(L)'
;MADSEFHYDIEQSFGTVSKKEARTGSVYTKELNLISYNDGEPVYDLRNWSKMSDGTRRMGKGITFTLDELKELKNLLNDMQDLED
;
A
#
# COMPACT_ATOMS: atom_id res chain seq x y z
N MET A 1 -8.69 -22.03 20.60
CA MET A 1 -8.56 -20.57 20.47
C MET A 1 -9.02 -20.25 19.07
N ALA A 2 -10.03 -19.42 18.90
CA ALA A 2 -10.49 -19.07 17.56
C ALA A 2 -9.38 -18.27 16.88
N ASP A 3 -8.85 -18.79 15.76
CA ASP A 3 -8.03 -18.02 14.83
C ASP A 3 -8.84 -16.79 14.43
N SER A 4 -8.46 -15.61 14.91
CA SER A 4 -9.03 -14.37 14.42
C SER A 4 -8.65 -14.27 12.93
N GLU A 5 -9.65 -14.41 12.06
CA GLU A 5 -9.50 -14.27 10.61
C GLU A 5 -8.90 -12.88 10.32
N PHE A 6 -7.81 -12.83 9.54
CA PHE A 6 -7.18 -11.57 9.17
C PHE A 6 -8.08 -10.82 8.19
N HIS A 7 -8.56 -9.65 8.58
CA HIS A 7 -9.30 -8.74 7.72
C HIS A 7 -8.63 -7.36 7.67
N TYR A 8 -8.90 -6.64 6.58
CA TYR A 8 -8.41 -5.29 6.38
C TYR A 8 -9.41 -4.49 5.57
N ASP A 9 -9.47 -3.19 5.85
CA ASP A 9 -10.32 -2.24 5.15
C ASP A 9 -9.46 -1.10 4.62
N ILE A 10 -9.64 -0.79 3.34
CA ILE A 10 -8.95 0.33 2.70
C ILE A 10 -9.86 1.55 2.84
N GLU A 11 -9.58 2.35 3.86
CA GLU A 11 -10.31 3.58 4.18
C GLU A 11 -10.11 4.65 3.10
N GLN A 12 -8.88 4.77 2.60
CA GLN A 12 -8.53 5.78 1.61
C GLN A 12 -7.40 5.31 0.70
N SER A 13 -7.45 5.67 -0.59
CA SER A 13 -6.34 5.47 -1.51
C SER A 13 -5.70 6.81 -1.86
N PHE A 14 -4.39 6.93 -1.67
CA PHE A 14 -3.64 8.15 -1.99
C PHE A 14 -3.03 8.10 -3.39
N GLY A 15 -2.70 6.90 -3.89
CA GLY A 15 -2.22 6.74 -5.25
C GLY A 15 -1.41 5.48 -5.50
N THR A 16 -0.99 5.33 -6.75
CA THR A 16 -0.15 4.22 -7.23
C THR A 16 1.22 4.73 -7.61
N VAL A 17 2.26 4.24 -6.93
CA VAL A 17 3.67 4.56 -7.17
C VAL A 17 4.20 3.83 -8.40
N SER A 18 3.76 2.59 -8.63
CA SER A 18 4.11 1.84 -9.83
C SER A 18 3.01 0.90 -10.25
N LYS A 19 2.89 0.67 -11.56
CA LYS A 19 1.92 -0.25 -12.15
C LYS A 19 2.61 -1.08 -13.23
N LYS A 20 2.44 -2.39 -13.19
CA LYS A 20 2.94 -3.34 -14.17
C LYS A 20 1.84 -4.31 -14.55
N GLU A 21 1.58 -4.46 -15.84
CA GLU A 21 0.60 -5.41 -16.35
C GLU A 21 1.35 -6.59 -16.99
N ALA A 22 1.09 -7.79 -16.52
CA ALA A 22 1.65 -9.01 -17.07
C ALA A 22 0.84 -9.47 -18.29
N ARG A 23 1.50 -10.14 -19.23
CA ARG A 23 0.86 -10.73 -20.42
C ARG A 23 -0.27 -11.71 -20.09
N THR A 24 -0.26 -12.26 -18.87
CA THR A 24 -1.30 -13.16 -18.35
C THR A 24 -2.58 -12.43 -17.93
N GLY A 25 -2.63 -11.09 -18.03
CA GLY A 25 -3.75 -10.26 -17.56
C GLY A 25 -3.70 -9.94 -16.07
N SER A 26 -2.64 -10.33 -15.37
CA SER A 26 -2.43 -9.98 -13.95
C SER A 26 -1.80 -8.58 -13.84
N VAL A 27 -2.25 -7.79 -12.88
CA VAL A 27 -1.76 -6.42 -12.64
C VAL A 27 -1.07 -6.36 -11.29
N TYR A 28 0.15 -5.86 -11.28
CA TYR A 28 0.95 -5.64 -10.08
C TYR A 28 1.10 -4.14 -9.86
N THR A 29 0.64 -3.64 -8.73
CA THR A 29 0.73 -2.23 -8.36
C THR A 29 1.52 -2.08 -7.08
N LYS A 30 2.18 -0.94 -6.91
CA LYS A 30 2.63 -0.47 -5.60
C LYS A 30 1.78 0.74 -5.24
N GLU A 31 1.06 0.69 -4.13
CA GLU A 31 0.04 1.68 -3.77
C GLU A 31 0.29 2.21 -2.36
N LEU A 32 0.00 3.49 -2.14
CA LEU A 32 -0.08 4.12 -0.84
C LEU A 32 -1.56 4.27 -0.47
N ASN A 33 -1.98 3.64 0.61
CA ASN A 33 -3.36 3.62 1.09
C ASN A 33 -3.41 3.88 2.60
N LEU A 34 -4.55 4.33 3.12
CA LEU A 34 -4.89 4.28 4.54
C LEU A 34 -5.65 2.96 4.78
N ILE A 35 -5.14 2.11 5.66
CA ILE A 35 -5.67 0.75 5.88
C ILE A 35 -5.91 0.52 7.36
N SER A 36 -7.13 0.12 7.72
CA SER A 36 -7.42 -0.49 9.02
C SER A 36 -7.18 -1.99 8.92
N TYR A 37 -6.47 -2.55 9.90
CA TYR A 37 -6.26 -3.99 10.02
C TYR A 37 -6.99 -4.51 11.24
N ASN A 38 -7.80 -5.54 11.06
CA ASN A 38 -8.58 -6.17 12.13
C ASN A 38 -9.35 -5.15 13.00
N ASP A 39 -10.03 -4.20 12.37
CA ASP A 39 -10.76 -3.08 13.00
C ASP A 39 -9.87 -2.14 13.86
N GLY A 40 -8.56 -2.20 13.69
CA GLY A 40 -7.59 -1.36 14.38
C GLY A 40 -7.54 0.07 13.87
N GLU A 41 -6.69 0.89 14.49
CA GLU A 41 -6.44 2.25 14.04
C GLU A 41 -5.87 2.23 12.60
N PRO A 42 -6.42 3.03 11.68
CA PRO A 42 -5.94 3.06 10.31
C PRO A 42 -4.49 3.55 10.23
N VAL A 43 -3.66 2.83 9.47
CA VAL A 43 -2.25 3.16 9.23
C VAL A 43 -1.99 3.47 7.76
N TYR A 44 -0.99 4.29 7.50
CA TYR A 44 -0.57 4.57 6.13
C TYR A 44 0.28 3.40 5.63
N ASP A 45 -0.13 2.73 4.57
CA ASP A 45 0.50 1.51 4.09
C ASP A 45 0.96 1.69 2.64
N LEU A 46 2.27 1.52 2.43
CA LEU A 46 2.88 1.45 1.12
C LEU A 46 3.23 0.00 0.79
N ARG A 47 2.48 -0.62 -0.11
CA ARG A 47 2.60 -2.05 -0.39
C ARG A 47 2.41 -2.40 -1.85
N ASN A 48 3.02 -3.52 -2.25
CA ASN A 48 2.71 -4.18 -3.51
C ASN A 48 1.38 -4.93 -3.44
N TRP A 49 0.50 -4.68 -4.40
CA TRP A 49 -0.74 -5.40 -4.61
C TRP A 49 -0.67 -6.20 -5.91
N SER A 50 -1.29 -7.37 -5.90
CA SER A 50 -1.43 -8.21 -7.09
C SER A 50 -2.91 -8.42 -7.35
N LYS A 51 -3.41 -7.94 -8.49
CA LYS A 51 -4.71 -8.31 -9.03
C LYS A 51 -4.49 -9.42 -10.05
N MET A 52 -4.86 -10.64 -9.68
CA MET A 52 -4.72 -11.82 -10.52
C MET A 52 -5.75 -11.79 -11.67
N SER A 53 -5.52 -12.61 -12.69
CA SER A 53 -6.41 -12.70 -13.86
C SER A 53 -7.81 -13.23 -13.54
N ASP A 54 -7.96 -13.95 -12.42
CA ASP A 54 -9.26 -14.40 -11.87
C ASP A 54 -9.99 -13.31 -11.07
N GLY A 55 -9.43 -12.09 -10.99
CA GLY A 55 -9.98 -10.96 -10.26
C GLY A 55 -9.57 -10.90 -8.79
N THR A 56 -8.89 -11.92 -8.25
CA THR A 56 -8.44 -11.96 -6.86
C THR A 56 -7.39 -10.89 -6.59
N ARG A 57 -7.61 -10.07 -5.56
CA ARG A 57 -6.61 -9.13 -5.07
C ARG A 57 -5.82 -9.76 -3.92
N ARG A 58 -4.49 -9.70 -4.00
CA ARG A 58 -3.59 -10.25 -2.99
C ARG A 58 -2.64 -9.17 -2.49
N MET A 59 -2.46 -9.14 -1.19
CA MET A 59 -1.44 -8.34 -0.53
C MET A 59 -0.07 -8.96 -0.74
N GLY A 60 0.89 -8.16 -1.20
CA GLY A 60 2.31 -8.50 -1.25
C GLY A 60 3.06 -7.92 -0.06
N LYS A 61 4.40 -7.85 -0.18
CA LYS A 61 5.24 -7.18 0.82
C LYS A 61 5.02 -5.66 0.79
N GLY A 62 5.04 -5.05 1.96
CA GLY A 62 4.87 -3.61 2.15
C GLY A 62 5.41 -3.14 3.49
N ILE A 63 5.22 -1.87 3.77
CA ILE A 63 5.58 -1.20 5.00
C ILE A 63 4.45 -0.27 5.43
N THR A 64 4.17 -0.25 6.73
CA THR A 64 3.20 0.64 7.36
C THR A 64 3.93 1.80 8.02
N PHE A 65 3.26 2.95 8.08
CA PHE A 65 3.72 4.17 8.71
C PHE A 65 2.61 4.73 9.59
N THR A 66 3.00 5.26 10.73
CA THR A 66 2.23 6.25 11.47
C THR A 66 2.18 7.56 10.69
N LEU A 67 1.27 8.46 11.08
CA LEU A 67 1.19 9.80 10.49
C LEU A 67 2.51 10.57 10.62
N ASP A 68 3.20 10.45 11.75
CA ASP A 68 4.44 11.20 11.99
C ASP A 68 5.61 10.63 11.18
N GLU A 69 5.72 9.30 11.06
CA GLU A 69 6.70 8.67 10.15
C GLU A 69 6.45 9.07 8.69
N LEU A 70 5.18 9.19 8.27
CA LEU A 70 4.85 9.62 6.91
C LEU A 70 5.21 11.10 6.67
N LYS A 71 5.04 11.98 7.67
CA LYS A 71 5.49 13.37 7.59
C LYS A 71 7.00 13.47 7.43
N GLU A 72 7.76 12.69 8.21
CA GLU A 72 9.21 12.66 8.09
C GLU A 72 9.65 12.07 6.74
N LEU A 73 9.01 11.00 6.26
CA LEU A 73 9.26 10.47 4.92
C LEU A 73 9.02 11.53 3.84
N LYS A 74 7.92 12.30 3.95
CA LYS A 74 7.63 13.39 3.02
C LYS A 74 8.73 14.45 3.03
N ASN A 75 9.23 14.86 4.21
CA ASN A 75 10.32 15.83 4.31
C ASN A 75 11.58 15.31 3.61
N LEU A 76 11.97 14.07 3.90
CA LEU A 76 13.13 13.42 3.26
C LEU A 76 12.99 13.38 1.74
N LEU A 77 11.81 13.03 1.22
CA LEU A 77 11.56 13.00 -0.22
C LEU A 77 11.67 14.40 -0.85
N ASN A 78 11.20 15.44 -0.18
CA ASN A 78 11.30 16.81 -0.70
C ASN A 78 12.75 17.35 -0.68
N ASP A 79 13.60 16.86 0.21
CA ASP A 79 15.00 17.26 0.31
C ASP A 79 15.91 16.54 -0.71
N MET A 80 15.39 15.54 -1.43
CA MET A 80 16.14 14.80 -2.45
C MET A 80 16.26 15.60 -3.74
N GLN A 81 17.47 16.10 -4.03
CA GLN A 81 17.79 16.83 -5.27
C GLN A 81 17.50 16.01 -6.54
N ASP A 82 17.62 14.67 -6.48
CA ASP A 82 17.31 13.77 -7.60
C ASP A 82 15.81 13.79 -8.00
N LEU A 83 14.95 14.39 -7.17
CA LEU A 83 13.51 14.52 -7.39
C LEU A 83 13.10 15.97 -7.76
N GLU A 84 14.05 16.90 -7.85
CA GLU A 84 13.82 18.24 -8.40
C GLU A 84 13.91 18.16 -9.94
N ASP A 85 12.80 18.41 -10.63
CA ASP A 85 12.73 18.45 -12.11
C ASP A 85 13.55 19.60 -12.73
#